data_AF-I7J322-F1
#
_entry.id   AF-I7J322-F1
#
_cell.length_a   1.000
_cell.length_b   1.000
_cell.length_c   1.000
_cell.angle_alpha   90.00
_cell.angle_beta   90.00
_cell.angle_gamma   90.00
#
_symmetry.space_group_name_H-M   'P 1'
#
loop_
_entity.id
_entity.type
_entity.pdbx_description
1 polymer ?
#
loop_
_entity_poly.entity_id
_entity_poly.type
_entity_poly.pdbx_seq_one_letter_code
_entity_poly.pdbx_strand_id
1 'polypeptide(L)'
;MKKLKQYLVGLLRKNRQQKGFTLIEMVVVIAIIVILLIIIAPNLIHQKDNADHKSRDAFKTTLETQVELYKMDDNIKDKELKIDSLAKAGYLTQDQVAKAAKYKLTIDSNDGKIVDNEKPSEN
;
A
#
# COMPACT_ATOMS: atom_id res chain seq x y z
N MET A 1 8.97 -37.76 67.06
CA MET A 1 8.16 -37.38 65.87
C MET A 1 8.78 -36.31 64.97
N LYS A 2 9.54 -35.31 65.48
CA LYS A 2 10.10 -34.22 64.64
C LYS A 2 11.14 -34.66 63.59
N LYS A 3 11.95 -35.69 63.87
CA LYS A 3 12.97 -36.19 62.93
C LYS A 3 12.38 -36.87 61.68
N LEU A 4 11.23 -37.52 61.81
CA LEU A 4 10.52 -38.16 60.70
C LEU A 4 9.99 -37.10 59.72
N LYS A 5 9.44 -36.00 60.26
CA LYS A 5 8.95 -34.87 59.46
C LYS A 5 10.09 -34.20 58.67
N GLN A 6 11.28 -34.07 59.27
CA GLN A 6 12.48 -33.56 58.59
C GLN A 6 12.96 -34.45 57.44
N TYR A 7 12.91 -35.77 57.61
CA TYR A 7 13.27 -36.72 56.56
C TYR A 7 12.31 -36.66 55.36
N LEU A 8 11.01 -36.49 55.63
CA LEU A 8 9.98 -36.33 54.61
C LEU A 8 10.09 -35.00 53.85
N VAL A 9 10.46 -33.92 54.54
CA VAL A 9 10.66 -32.60 53.92
C VAL A 9 11.91 -32.58 53.03
N GLY A 10 12.97 -33.31 53.38
CA GLY A 10 14.15 -33.49 52.52
C GLY A 10 13.84 -34.23 51.21
N LEU A 11 12.91 -35.20 51.25
CA LEU A 11 12.46 -35.95 50.08
C LEU A 11 11.61 -35.10 49.12
N LEU A 12 10.91 -34.08 49.64
CA LEU A 12 10.02 -33.21 48.86
C LEU A 12 10.72 -32.00 48.22
N ARG A 13 11.99 -31.73 48.55
CA ARG A 13 12.73 -30.58 48.01
C ARG A 13 13.49 -30.96 46.72
N LYS A 14 12.75 -31.45 45.71
CA LYS A 14 13.26 -31.53 44.35
C LYS A 14 13.14 -30.14 43.71
N ASN A 15 14.20 -29.34 43.83
CA ASN A 15 14.29 -28.04 43.17
C ASN A 15 14.22 -28.29 41.66
N ARG A 16 13.06 -28.06 41.05
CA ARG A 16 12.89 -28.13 39.60
C ARG A 16 13.63 -26.94 39.01
N GLN A 17 14.87 -27.15 38.57
CA GLN A 17 15.57 -26.18 37.74
C GLN A 17 14.74 -26.02 36.46
N GLN A 18 13.97 -24.94 36.39
CA GLN A 18 13.31 -24.52 35.17
C GLN A 18 14.43 -24.12 34.22
N LYS A 19 14.67 -24.93 33.18
CA LYS A 19 15.59 -24.54 32.10
C LYS A 19 14.94 -23.36 31.37
N GLY A 20 15.40 -22.16 31.69
CA GLY A 20 14.94 -20.93 31.04
C GLY A 20 15.48 -20.83 29.62
N PHE A 21 14.76 -20.10 28.78
CA PHE A 21 15.16 -19.72 27.43
C PHE A 21 16.58 -19.14 27.44
N THR A 22 17.41 -19.60 26.52
CA THR A 22 18.78 -19.09 26.37
C THR A 22 18.81 -17.91 25.41
N LEU A 23 19.80 -17.01 25.55
CA LEU A 23 19.96 -15.90 24.61
C LEU A 23 20.21 -16.40 23.17
N ILE A 24 20.94 -17.50 23.02
CA ILE A 24 21.22 -18.10 21.70
C ILE A 24 19.93 -18.51 20.99
N GLU A 25 18.94 -18.98 21.74
CA GLU A 25 17.64 -19.40 21.20
C GLU A 25 16.86 -18.21 20.63
N MET A 26 16.90 -17.06 21.31
CA MET A 26 16.30 -15.82 20.81
C MET A 26 17.05 -15.26 19.60
N VAL A 27 18.38 -15.38 19.56
CA VAL A 27 19.20 -14.95 18.41
C VAL A 27 18.86 -15.77 17.16
N VAL A 28 18.73 -17.10 17.28
CA VAL A 28 18.36 -17.96 16.15
C VAL A 28 16.95 -17.62 15.65
N VAL A 29 16.00 -17.34 16.54
CA VAL A 29 14.64 -16.93 16.15
C VAL A 29 14.65 -15.62 15.37
N ILE A 30 15.36 -14.60 15.86
CA ILE A 30 15.48 -13.31 15.17
C ILE A 30 16.18 -13.49 13.81
N ALA A 31 17.19 -14.35 13.73
CA ALA A 31 17.87 -14.64 12.46
C ALA A 31 16.91 -15.23 11.42
N ILE A 32 16.04 -16.16 11.81
CA ILE A 32 15.03 -16.74 10.92
C ILE A 32 14.02 -15.66 10.48
N ILE A 33 13.54 -14.81 11.40
CA ILE A 33 12.60 -13.73 11.08
C ILE A 33 13.21 -12.76 10.06
N VAL A 34 14.48 -12.38 10.22
CA VAL A 34 15.17 -11.48 9.28
C VAL A 34 15.27 -12.09 7.88
N ILE A 35 15.62 -13.38 7.77
CA ILE A 35 15.68 -14.08 6.47
C ILE A 35 14.30 -14.07 5.80
N LEU A 36 13.23 -14.37 6.55
CA LEU A 36 11.87 -14.32 6.03
C LEU A 36 11.48 -12.90 5.58
N LEU A 37 11.83 -11.87 6.35
CA LEU A 37 11.55 -10.49 5.97
C LEU A 37 12.26 -10.07 4.67
N ILE A 38 13.50 -10.49 4.45
CA ILE A 38 14.23 -10.20 3.21
C ILE A 38 13.52 -10.81 1.99
N ILE A 39 12.94 -12.00 2.12
CA ILE A 39 12.20 -12.65 1.01
C ILE A 39 10.84 -11.99 0.80
N ILE A 40 10.14 -11.63 1.89
CA ILE A 40 8.77 -11.12 1.84
C ILE A 40 8.73 -9.63 1.42
N ALA A 41 9.65 -8.81 1.92
CA ALA A 41 9.67 -7.36 1.67
C ALA A 41 9.65 -6.95 0.19
N PRO A 42 10.52 -7.49 -0.72
CA PRO A 42 10.49 -7.08 -2.12
C PRO A 42 9.17 -7.45 -2.79
N ASN A 43 8.59 -8.62 -2.47
CA ASN A 43 7.32 -9.05 -3.01
C ASN A 43 6.16 -8.13 -2.54
N LEU A 44 6.18 -7.68 -1.28
CA LEU A 44 5.20 -6.72 -0.78
C LEU A 44 5.31 -5.35 -1.46
N ILE A 45 6.53 -4.85 -1.68
CA ILE A 45 6.77 -3.59 -2.39
C ILE A 45 6.23 -3.68 -3.81
N HIS A 46 6.57 -4.73 -4.57
CA HIS A 46 6.06 -4.94 -5.93
C HIS A 46 4.52 -5.05 -5.97
N GLN A 47 3.90 -5.75 -5.02
CA GLN A 47 2.43 -5.83 -4.96
C GLN A 47 1.79 -4.48 -4.67
N LYS A 48 2.39 -3.68 -3.77
CA LYS A 48 1.93 -2.32 -3.49
C LYS A 48 2.03 -1.44 -4.75
N ASP A 49 3.16 -1.46 -5.43
CA ASP A 49 3.37 -0.67 -6.65
C ASP A 49 2.38 -1.07 -7.75
N ASN A 50 2.18 -2.37 -7.96
CA ASN A 50 1.19 -2.89 -8.92
C ASN A 50 -0.24 -2.48 -8.57
N ALA A 51 -0.60 -2.48 -7.28
CA ALA A 51 -1.91 -2.01 -6.84
C ALA A 51 -2.08 -0.50 -7.05
N ASP A 52 -1.03 0.28 -6.77
CA ASP A 52 -1.01 1.73 -7.02
C ASP A 52 -1.14 2.02 -8.53
N HIS A 53 -0.45 1.28 -9.40
CA HIS A 53 -0.60 1.38 -10.86
C HIS A 53 -2.03 1.07 -11.33
N LYS A 54 -2.62 -0.05 -10.88
CA LYS A 54 -4.01 -0.39 -11.23
C LYS A 54 -5.02 0.66 -10.74
N SER A 55 -4.81 1.20 -9.54
CA SER A 55 -5.64 2.28 -9.01
C SER A 55 -5.50 3.56 -9.85
N ARG A 56 -4.30 3.89 -10.32
CA ARG A 56 -4.04 5.02 -11.23
C ARG A 56 -4.74 4.82 -12.58
N ASP A 57 -4.62 3.64 -13.17
CA ASP A 57 -5.24 3.31 -14.46
C ASP A 57 -6.77 3.35 -14.37
N ALA A 58 -7.38 2.77 -13.33
CA ALA A 58 -8.82 2.84 -13.12
C ALA A 58 -9.31 4.29 -12.90
N PHE A 59 -8.53 5.09 -12.17
CA PHE A 59 -8.83 6.49 -11.97
C PHE A 59 -8.72 7.29 -13.28
N LYS A 60 -7.71 7.01 -14.11
CA LYS A 60 -7.58 7.57 -15.46
C LYS A 60 -8.83 7.28 -16.30
N THR A 61 -9.30 6.03 -16.35
CA THR A 61 -10.52 5.69 -17.09
C THR A 61 -11.73 6.45 -16.57
N THR A 62 -11.85 6.62 -15.25
CA THR A 62 -12.94 7.42 -14.66
C THR A 62 -12.87 8.88 -15.12
N LEU A 63 -11.67 9.47 -15.15
CA LEU A 63 -11.47 10.83 -15.66
C LEU A 63 -11.78 10.94 -17.16
N GLU A 64 -11.39 9.96 -17.97
CA GLU A 64 -11.70 9.92 -19.40
C GLU A 64 -13.21 9.92 -19.63
N THR A 65 -13.98 9.13 -18.87
CA THR A 65 -15.44 9.16 -18.92
C THR A 65 -16.00 10.54 -18.54
N GLN A 66 -15.45 11.21 -17.53
CA GLN A 66 -15.92 12.55 -17.16
C GLN A 66 -15.60 13.60 -18.23
N VAL A 67 -14.44 13.48 -18.89
CA VAL A 67 -14.08 14.33 -20.02
C VAL A 67 -15.03 14.08 -21.19
N GLU A 68 -15.35 12.83 -21.50
CA GLU A 68 -16.28 12.49 -22.57
C GLU A 68 -17.68 13.03 -22.31
N LEU A 69 -18.21 12.89 -21.09
CA LEU A 69 -19.50 13.46 -20.69
C LEU A 69 -19.50 14.99 -20.84
N TYR A 70 -18.45 15.67 -20.37
CA TYR A 70 -18.32 17.11 -20.52
C TYR A 70 -18.27 17.56 -21.99
N LYS A 71 -17.58 16.80 -22.86
CA LYS A 71 -17.58 17.06 -24.32
C LYS A 71 -18.99 16.93 -24.91
N MET A 72 -19.74 15.91 -24.49
CA MET A 72 -21.08 15.61 -25.01
C MET A 72 -22.12 16.67 -24.61
N ASP A 73 -22.10 17.07 -23.34
CA ASP A 73 -23.10 18.00 -22.80
C ASP A 73 -22.88 19.44 -23.29
N ASP A 74 -21.63 19.90 -23.30
CA ASP A 74 -21.30 21.31 -23.59
C ASP A 74 -20.79 21.55 -25.03
N ASN A 75 -20.78 20.52 -25.90
CA ASN A 75 -20.25 20.58 -27.28
C ASN A 75 -18.83 21.19 -27.37
N ILE A 76 -18.00 20.94 -26.35
CA ILE A 76 -16.65 21.51 -26.22
C ILE A 76 -15.69 20.78 -27.17
N LYS A 77 -14.83 21.54 -27.86
CA LYS A 77 -13.77 20.99 -28.71
C LYS A 77 -12.54 20.61 -27.87
N ASP A 78 -11.81 19.59 -28.31
CA ASP A 78 -10.66 19.01 -27.58
C ASP A 78 -9.61 20.03 -27.11
N LYS A 79 -9.41 21.11 -27.88
CA LYS A 79 -8.43 22.17 -27.60
C LYS A 79 -8.75 23.06 -26.40
N GLU A 80 -9.98 23.01 -25.88
CA GLU A 80 -10.44 23.85 -24.76
C GLU A 80 -10.53 23.08 -23.43
N LEU A 81 -10.22 21.79 -23.45
CA LEU A 81 -10.38 20.92 -22.28
C LEU A 81 -9.24 21.09 -21.28
N LYS A 82 -9.59 21.47 -20.06
CA LYS A 82 -8.68 21.52 -18.91
C LYS A 82 -9.32 20.84 -17.72
N ILE A 83 -8.53 20.21 -16.86
CA ILE A 83 -9.05 19.61 -15.62
C ILE A 83 -9.79 20.67 -14.78
N ASP A 84 -9.31 21.91 -14.79
CA ASP A 84 -9.97 23.04 -14.12
C ASP A 84 -11.34 23.40 -14.71
N SER A 85 -11.56 23.21 -16.01
CA SER A 85 -12.87 23.49 -16.62
C SER A 85 -13.88 22.42 -16.21
N LEU A 86 -13.47 21.15 -16.16
CA LEU A 86 -14.30 20.06 -15.65
C LEU A 86 -14.66 20.24 -14.16
N ALA A 87 -13.73 20.72 -13.35
CA ALA A 87 -13.98 21.01 -11.94
C ALA A 87 -14.99 22.16 -11.76
N LYS A 88 -14.85 23.23 -12.55
CA LYS A 88 -15.79 24.35 -12.54
C LYS A 88 -17.18 23.98 -13.06
N ALA A 89 -17.24 23.09 -14.05
CA ALA A 89 -18.48 22.57 -14.60
C ALA A 89 -19.13 21.48 -13.73
N GLY A 90 -18.48 21.06 -12.64
CA GLY A 90 -19.04 20.10 -11.68
C GLY A 90 -18.85 18.62 -12.02
N TYR A 91 -18.13 18.31 -13.10
CA TYR A 91 -17.82 16.93 -13.52
C TYR A 91 -16.72 16.28 -12.66
N LEU A 92 -15.92 17.09 -11.96
CA LEU A 92 -14.89 16.62 -11.04
C LEU A 92 -15.04 17.23 -9.66
N THR A 93 -14.88 16.40 -8.62
CA THR A 93 -14.78 16.85 -7.23
C THR A 93 -13.38 17.40 -6.95
N GLN A 94 -13.26 18.22 -5.90
CA GLN A 94 -11.96 18.74 -5.44
C GLN A 94 -10.96 17.61 -5.12
N ASP A 95 -11.43 16.51 -4.55
CA ASP A 95 -10.61 15.33 -4.26
C ASP A 95 -10.10 14.65 -5.54
N GLN A 96 -10.91 14.59 -6.59
CA GLN A 96 -10.51 14.06 -7.88
C GLN A 96 -9.49 14.97 -8.57
N VAL A 97 -9.64 16.30 -8.46
CA VAL A 97 -8.66 17.26 -8.97
C VAL A 97 -7.32 17.10 -8.24
N ALA A 98 -7.34 17.02 -6.91
CA ALA A 98 -6.16 16.81 -6.10
C ALA A 98 -5.48 15.46 -6.41
N LYS A 99 -6.27 14.40 -6.61
CA LYS A 99 -5.77 13.07 -6.99
C LYS A 99 -5.19 13.05 -8.41
N ALA A 100 -5.79 13.77 -9.36
CA ALA A 100 -5.26 13.94 -10.71
C ALA A 100 -3.92 14.68 -10.70
N ALA A 101 -3.80 15.75 -9.90
CA ALA A 101 -2.56 16.48 -9.70
C ALA A 101 -1.47 15.60 -9.05
N LYS A 102 -1.84 14.81 -8.04
CA LYS A 102 -0.93 13.85 -7.39
C LYS A 102 -0.36 12.82 -8.37
N TYR A 103 -1.19 12.33 -9.29
CA TYR A 103 -0.77 11.37 -10.31
C TYR A 103 -0.24 12.03 -11.59
N LYS A 104 -0.12 13.36 -11.61
CA LYS A 104 0.30 14.18 -12.76
C LYS A 104 -0.45 13.84 -14.06
N LEU A 105 -1.73 13.52 -13.91
CA LEU A 105 -2.61 13.24 -15.04
C LEU A 105 -3.02 14.56 -15.69
N THR A 106 -2.85 14.68 -17.00
CA THR A 106 -3.21 15.87 -17.79
C THR A 106 -4.08 15.49 -18.96
N ILE A 107 -4.90 16.41 -19.47
CA ILE A 107 -5.67 16.19 -20.71
C ILE A 107 -4.78 16.56 -21.91
N ASP A 108 -4.60 15.66 -22.87
CA ASP A 108 -3.94 15.95 -24.13
C ASP A 108 -4.81 16.91 -24.96
N SER A 109 -4.22 17.97 -25.48
CA SER A 109 -4.94 18.97 -26.28
C SER A 109 -5.25 18.52 -27.71
N ASN A 110 -4.70 17.39 -28.17
CA ASN A 110 -4.86 16.87 -29.52
C ASN A 110 -6.03 15.88 -29.67
N ASP A 111 -6.27 15.04 -28.66
CA ASP A 111 -7.33 14.03 -28.68
C ASP A 111 -8.25 14.05 -27.44
N GLY A 112 -7.98 14.94 -26.47
CA GLY A 112 -8.75 15.07 -25.25
C GLY A 112 -8.68 13.84 -24.34
N LYS A 113 -7.67 12.96 -24.49
CA LYS A 113 -7.44 11.82 -23.60
C LYS A 113 -6.60 12.21 -22.40
N ILE A 114 -6.67 11.39 -21.35
CA ILE A 114 -5.85 11.60 -20.16
C ILE A 114 -4.45 10.99 -20.38
N VAL A 115 -3.42 11.80 -20.24
CA VAL A 115 -2.00 11.42 -20.34
C VAL A 115 -1.41 11.31 -18.94
N ASP A 116 -0.66 10.23 -18.72
CA ASP A 116 0.11 10.00 -17.51
C ASP A 116 1.56 10.42 -17.74
N ASN A 117 1.97 11.55 -17.14
CA ASN A 117 3.31 12.10 -17.28
C ASN A 117 4.35 11.46 -16.32
N GLU A 118 3.97 10.46 -15.52
CA GLU A 118 4.91 9.67 -14.69
C GLU A 118 5.25 8.30 -15.27
N LYS A 119 4.53 7.81 -16.29
CA LYS A 119 4.99 6.64 -17.03
C LYS A 119 6.18 7.06 -17.90
N PRO A 120 7.38 6.46 -17.74
CA PRO A 120 8.31 6.41 -18.86
C PRO A 120 7.52 5.79 -20.02
N SER A 121 7.62 6.39 -21.21
CA SER A 121 7.11 5.78 -22.44
C SER A 121 7.47 4.29 -22.44
N GLU A 122 6.48 3.42 -22.33
CA GLU A 122 6.65 2.00 -22.66
C GLU A 122 7.02 1.97 -24.15
N ASN A 123 8.31 1.75 -24.42
CA ASN A 123 8.78 1.17 -25.66
C ASN A 123 9.00 -0.32 -25.41
#